data_AF-A0A6J7QHB8-F1
#
_entry.id   AF-A0A6J7QHB8-F1
#
_cell.length_a   1.000
_cell.length_b   1.000
_cell.length_c   1.000
_cell.angle_alpha   90.00
_cell.angle_beta   90.00
_cell.angle_gamma   90.00
#
_symmetry.space_group_name_H-M   'P 1'
#
loop_
_entity.id
_entity.type
_entity.pdbx_description
1 polymer ?
#
loop_
_entity_poly.entity_id
_entity_poly.type
_entity_poly.pdbx_seq_one_letter_code
_entity_poly.pdbx_strand_id
1 'polypeptide(L)'
;MIPTEAHGTIALQPSACTSCMICVRECPTWCIELESHTEQVSEPDARRPKTVNILDAFRIDFGLCMYCGICVDLCPFDALAWSPEHDLAATTAGGLVLGIDELSRAWPNRNPTSGS
;
A
#
# COMPACT_ATOMS: atom_id res chain seq x y z
N MET A 1 14.08 8.61 20.84
CA MET A 1 12.79 9.22 20.48
C MET A 1 12.84 9.44 18.98
N ILE A 2 12.10 8.66 18.21
CA ILE A 2 12.02 8.81 16.75
C ILE A 2 10.99 9.93 16.48
N PRO A 3 11.28 10.92 15.62
CA PRO A 3 10.31 11.94 15.23
C PRO A 3 9.04 11.30 14.66
N THR A 4 7.87 11.89 14.94
CA THR A 4 6.57 11.40 14.43
C THR A 4 6.41 11.51 12.92
N GLU A 5 7.35 12.19 12.25
CA GLU A 5 7.42 12.36 10.80
C GLU A 5 8.51 11.48 10.17
N ALA A 6 9.14 10.58 10.94
CA ALA A 6 10.12 9.68 10.39
C ALA A 6 9.47 8.70 9.43
N HIS A 7 10.04 8.58 8.23
CA HIS A 7 9.66 7.58 7.26
C HIS A 7 10.10 6.19 7.74
N GLY A 8 9.14 5.34 8.09
CA GLY A 8 9.34 3.94 8.45
C GLY A 8 9.03 2.99 7.30
N THR A 9 8.63 1.77 7.61
CA THR A 9 8.04 0.89 6.59
C THR A 9 6.68 1.43 6.13
N ILE A 10 6.14 0.87 5.05
CA ILE A 10 4.85 1.25 4.50
C ILE A 10 3.79 0.26 4.97
N ALA A 11 2.61 0.76 5.31
CA ALA A 11 1.42 -0.03 5.56
C ALA A 11 0.43 0.09 4.40
N LEU A 12 -0.37 -0.96 4.18
CA LEU A 12 -1.39 -1.05 3.12
C LEU A 12 -2.76 -1.33 3.74
N GLN A 13 -3.79 -0.58 3.35
CA GLN A 13 -5.19 -0.93 3.60
C GLN A 13 -5.75 -1.59 2.32
N PRO A 14 -5.83 -2.93 2.24
CA PRO A 14 -6.15 -3.61 0.99
C PRO A 14 -7.56 -3.28 0.50
N SER A 15 -8.50 -3.04 1.42
CA SER A 15 -9.88 -2.67 1.11
C SER A 15 -10.03 -1.27 0.50
N ALA A 16 -9.02 -0.40 0.64
CA ALA A 16 -9.03 0.95 0.08
C ALA A 16 -8.29 1.02 -1.27
N CYS A 17 -7.44 0.02 -1.58
CA CYS A 17 -6.70 -0.02 -2.82
C CYS A 17 -7.62 -0.39 -3.99
N THR A 18 -7.66 0.44 -5.02
CA THR A 18 -8.45 0.24 -6.25
C THR A 18 -7.64 -0.32 -7.42
N SER A 19 -6.40 -0.75 -7.17
CA SER A 19 -5.46 -1.23 -8.19
C SER A 19 -5.22 -0.22 -9.33
N CYS A 20 -5.21 1.09 -9.01
CA CYS A 20 -4.99 2.15 -10.00
C CYS A 20 -3.56 2.25 -10.56
N MET A 21 -2.60 1.55 -9.93
CA MET A 21 -1.18 1.47 -10.29
C MET A 21 -0.38 2.80 -10.25
N ILE A 22 -0.92 3.89 -9.68
CA ILE A 22 -0.17 5.16 -9.56
C ILE A 22 1.10 4.95 -8.71
N CYS A 23 0.99 4.30 -7.56
CA CYS A 23 2.13 4.03 -6.68
C CYS A 23 3.24 3.21 -7.37
N VAL A 24 2.88 2.24 -8.22
CA VAL A 24 3.85 1.43 -9.00
C VAL A 24 4.57 2.28 -10.04
N ARG A 25 3.83 3.13 -10.76
CA ARG A 25 4.36 3.95 -11.85
C ARG A 25 5.27 5.07 -11.36
N GLU A 26 4.90 5.69 -10.25
CA GLU A 26 5.61 6.86 -9.70
C GLU A 26 6.73 6.46 -8.73
N CYS A 27 6.87 5.17 -8.39
CA CYS A 27 7.98 4.70 -7.57
C CYS A 27 9.32 4.90 -8.32
N PRO A 28 10.26 5.71 -7.79
CA PRO A 28 11.50 6.03 -8.48
C PRO A 28 12.46 4.84 -8.58
N THR A 29 12.29 3.81 -7.76
CA THR A 29 13.10 2.58 -7.76
C THR A 29 12.36 1.38 -8.32
N TRP A 30 11.09 1.54 -8.75
CA TRP A 30 10.20 0.47 -9.19
C TRP A 30 10.16 -0.75 -8.25
N CYS A 31 10.25 -0.52 -6.93
CA CYS A 31 10.26 -1.58 -5.92
C CYS A 31 8.87 -2.12 -5.56
N ILE A 32 7.81 -1.68 -6.24
CA ILE A 32 6.42 -2.05 -5.94
C ILE A 32 5.88 -2.93 -7.07
N GLU A 33 5.39 -4.11 -6.71
CA GLU A 33 4.66 -5.00 -7.61
C GLU A 33 3.17 -5.02 -7.26
N LEU A 34 2.30 -5.01 -8.28
CA LEU A 34 0.86 -5.06 -8.12
C LEU A 34 0.25 -6.00 -9.16
N GLU A 35 -0.56 -6.94 -8.70
CA GLU A 35 -1.37 -7.82 -9.54
C GLU A 35 -2.85 -7.61 -9.19
N SER A 36 -3.71 -7.59 -10.21
CA SER A 36 -5.15 -7.41 -10.05
C SER A 36 -5.92 -8.05 -11.17
N HIS A 37 -7.11 -8.55 -10.88
CA HIS A 37 -8.09 -8.98 -11.86
C HIS A 37 -9.32 -8.09 -11.84
N THR A 38 -10.16 -8.26 -12.85
CA THR A 38 -11.38 -7.51 -13.01
C THR A 38 -12.59 -8.39 -12.73
N GLU A 39 -13.52 -7.90 -11.92
CA GLU A 39 -14.79 -8.57 -11.60
C GLU A 39 -15.98 -7.70 -12.01
N GLN A 40 -17.09 -8.35 -12.39
CA GLN A 40 -18.36 -7.67 -12.62
C GLN A 40 -19.25 -7.79 -11.39
N VAL A 41 -19.42 -6.68 -10.68
CA VAL A 41 -20.30 -6.61 -9.51
C VAL A 41 -21.67 -6.11 -9.96
N SER A 42 -22.70 -6.92 -9.69
CA SER A 42 -24.09 -6.57 -9.94
C SER A 42 -24.75 -6.16 -8.63
N GLU A 43 -25.12 -4.88 -8.50
CA GLU A 43 -25.91 -4.40 -7.37
C GLU A 43 -27.41 -4.54 -7.68
N PRO A 44 -28.27 -4.80 -6.68
CA PRO A 44 -29.70 -5.05 -6.88
C PRO A 44 -30.44 -3.96 -7.67
N ASP A 45 -29.95 -2.72 -7.58
CA ASP A 45 -30.57 -1.53 -8.19
C ASP A 45 -29.74 -0.98 -9.38
N ALA A 46 -28.68 -1.69 -9.79
CA ALA A 46 -27.82 -1.24 -10.88
C ALA A 46 -28.41 -1.64 -12.25
N ARG A 47 -28.62 -0.64 -13.11
CA ARG A 47 -29.07 -0.85 -14.51
C ARG A 47 -28.12 -1.72 -15.33
N ARG A 48 -26.83 -1.73 -14.99
CA ARG A 48 -25.78 -2.56 -15.61
C ARG A 48 -24.74 -2.99 -14.57
N PRO A 49 -24.12 -4.17 -14.73
CA PRO A 49 -22.99 -4.58 -13.89
C PRO A 49 -21.86 -3.55 -13.95
N LYS A 50 -21.24 -3.29 -12.80
CA LYS A 50 -20.05 -2.44 -12.71
C LYS A 50 -18.82 -3.32 -12.80
N THR A 51 -17.87 -2.89 -13.61
CA THR A 51 -16.55 -3.51 -13.73
C THR A 51 -15.63 -2.88 -12.69
N VAL A 52 -15.11 -3.68 -11.76
CA VAL A 52 -14.19 -3.22 -10.70
C VAL A 52 -12.90 -4.04 -10.72
N ASN A 53 -11.79 -3.43 -10.30
CA ASN A 53 -10.53 -4.16 -10.12
C ASN A 53 -10.44 -4.65 -8.68
N ILE A 54 -10.04 -5.90 -8.52
CA ILE A 54 -9.78 -6.55 -7.25
C ILE A 54 -8.28 -6.77 -7.12
N LEU A 55 -7.72 -6.38 -5.98
CA LEU A 55 -6.29 -6.52 -5.70
C LEU A 55 -5.97 -7.99 -5.38
N ASP A 56 -5.07 -8.60 -6.14
CA ASP A 56 -4.63 -10.00 -5.95
C ASP A 56 -3.31 -10.07 -5.20
N ALA A 57 -2.35 -9.23 -5.58
CA ALA A 57 -1.06 -9.13 -4.94
C ALA A 57 -0.60 -7.67 -4.90
N PHE A 58 0.08 -7.33 -3.80
CA PHE A 58 0.80 -6.08 -3.64
C PHE A 58 2.05 -6.37 -2.84
N ARG A 59 3.22 -6.06 -3.40
CA ARG A 59 4.52 -6.32 -2.76
C ARG A 59 5.38 -5.08 -2.81
N ILE A 60 6.13 -4.83 -1.75
CA ILE A 60 7.17 -3.79 -1.72
C ILE A 60 8.50 -4.47 -1.36
N ASP A 61 9.51 -4.29 -2.21
CA ASP A 61 10.89 -4.64 -1.89
C ASP A 61 11.57 -3.49 -1.13
N PHE A 62 11.69 -3.65 0.19
CA PHE A 62 12.35 -2.67 1.06
C PHE A 62 13.88 -2.72 0.97
N GLY A 63 14.46 -3.72 0.30
CA GLY A 63 15.87 -3.72 -0.09
C GLY A 63 16.16 -2.73 -1.23
N LEU A 64 15.13 -2.36 -2.00
CA LEU A 64 15.21 -1.37 -3.10
C LEU A 64 14.49 -0.05 -2.78
N CYS A 65 13.57 -0.04 -1.81
CA CYS A 65 12.85 1.16 -1.40
C CYS A 65 13.80 2.22 -0.82
N MET A 66 13.71 3.45 -1.32
CA MET A 66 14.48 4.58 -0.78
C MET A 66 13.71 5.45 0.21
N TYR A 67 12.54 4.99 0.68
CA TYR A 67 11.73 5.68 1.70
C TYR A 67 11.35 7.13 1.34
N CYS A 68 11.03 7.37 0.06
CA CYS A 68 10.73 8.71 -0.45
C CYS A 68 9.31 9.23 -0.13
N GLY A 69 8.35 8.34 0.16
CA GLY A 69 6.97 8.73 0.47
C GLY A 69 6.04 8.97 -0.72
N ILE A 70 6.56 9.01 -1.95
CA ILE A 70 5.76 9.30 -3.16
C ILE A 70 4.53 8.40 -3.30
N CYS A 71 4.65 7.11 -2.96
CA CYS A 71 3.54 6.17 -3.03
C CYS A 71 2.42 6.47 -2.02
N VAL A 72 2.76 7.05 -0.85
CA VAL A 72 1.80 7.50 0.16
C VAL A 72 1.13 8.78 -0.33
N ASP A 73 1.92 9.77 -0.73
CA ASP A 73 1.42 11.11 -1.11
C ASP A 73 0.53 11.08 -2.36
N LEU A 74 0.83 10.21 -3.32
CA LEU A 74 0.10 10.13 -4.58
C LEU A 74 -1.04 9.11 -4.58
N CYS A 75 -1.27 8.38 -3.48
CA CYS A 75 -2.38 7.44 -3.43
C CYS A 75 -3.71 8.20 -3.34
N PRO A 76 -4.57 8.19 -4.37
CA PRO A 76 -5.78 9.01 -4.36
C PRO A 76 -6.90 8.43 -3.46
N PHE A 77 -6.65 7.28 -2.84
CA PHE A 77 -7.60 6.56 -1.98
C PHE A 77 -7.05 6.34 -0.57
N ASP A 78 -5.92 6.98 -0.22
CA ASP A 78 -5.25 6.83 1.08
C ASP A 78 -5.05 5.36 1.48
N ALA A 79 -4.77 4.49 0.50
CA ALA A 79 -4.60 3.06 0.74
C ALA A 79 -3.21 2.71 1.30
N LEU A 80 -2.26 3.66 1.27
CA LEU A 80 -0.91 3.51 1.77
C LEU A 80 -0.64 4.56 2.85
N ALA A 81 0.08 4.17 3.91
CA ALA A 81 0.47 5.06 4.99
C ALA A 81 1.84 4.67 5.53
N TRP A 82 2.49 5.58 6.25
CA TRP A 82 3.67 5.22 7.04
C TRP A 82 3.26 4.32 8.22
N SER A 83 3.95 3.19 8.34
CA SER A 83 3.85 2.30 9.49
C SER A 83 4.66 2.85 10.67
N PRO A 84 4.23 2.63 11.92
CA PRO A 84 5.05 2.88 13.09
C PRO A 84 6.27 1.94 13.20
N GLU A 85 6.37 0.92 12.35
CA GLU A 85 7.48 -0.04 12.32
C GLU A 85 8.64 0.53 11.49
N HIS A 86 9.82 0.64 12.11
CA HIS A 86 11.02 1.24 11.51
C HIS A 86 12.20 0.28 11.37
N ASP A 87 12.17 -0.85 12.08
CA ASP A 87 13.31 -1.78 12.19
C ASP A 87 13.04 -3.06 11.37
N LEU A 88 12.98 -2.93 10.05
CA LEU A 88 12.92 -4.09 9.17
C LEU A 88 14.33 -4.69 9.00
N ALA A 89 14.51 -5.91 9.48
CA ALA A 89 15.77 -6.64 9.36
C ALA A 89 15.51 -8.04 8.78
N ALA A 90 16.29 -8.41 7.78
CA ALA A 90 16.27 -9.73 7.18
C ALA A 90 17.69 -10.24 6.94
N THR A 91 17.86 -11.55 6.95
CA THR A 91 19.15 -12.22 6.67
C THR A 91 19.31 -12.61 5.20
N THR A 92 18.27 -12.39 4.40
CA THR A 92 18.23 -12.66 2.96
C THR A 92 17.58 -11.49 2.23
N ALA A 93 17.92 -11.29 0.96
CA ALA A 93 17.32 -10.24 0.14
C ALA A 93 15.79 -10.39 0.05
N GLY A 94 15.30 -11.61 -0.16
CA GLY A 94 13.86 -11.89 -0.23
C GLY A 94 13.10 -11.65 1.08
N GLY A 95 13.79 -11.61 2.23
CA GLY A 95 13.16 -11.30 3.52
C GLY A 95 12.81 -9.82 3.70
N LEU A 96 13.20 -8.95 2.76
CA LEU A 96 12.80 -7.54 2.72
C LEU A 96 11.64 -7.27 1.75
N VAL A 97 11.09 -8.31 1.12
CA VAL A 97 9.90 -8.20 0.26
C VAL A 97 8.68 -8.50 1.10
N LEU A 98 7.86 -7.47 1.35
CA LEU A 98 6.64 -7.61 2.15
C LEU A 98 5.41 -7.62 1.24
N GLY A 99 4.48 -8.54 1.50
CA GLY A 99 3.23 -8.67 0.77
C GLY A 99 2.04 -8.02 1.50
N ILE A 100 0.84 -8.25 0.97
CA ILE A 100 -0.41 -7.70 1.53
C ILE A 100 -0.57 -8.06 3.01
N ASP A 101 -0.25 -9.29 3.41
CA ASP A 101 -0.43 -9.76 4.79
C ASP A 101 0.45 -8.99 5.78
N GLU A 102 1.72 -8.77 5.45
CA GLU A 102 2.65 -8.03 6.30
C GLU A 102 2.32 -6.54 6.30
N LEU A 103 2.11 -5.94 5.11
CA LEU A 103 1.83 -4.53 4.96
C LEU A 103 0.49 -4.12 5.61
N SER A 104 -0.50 -5.01 5.64
CA SER A 104 -1.80 -4.72 6.27
C SER A 104 -1.81 -4.83 7.78
N ARG A 105 -0.95 -5.68 8.36
CA ARG A 105 -0.77 -5.77 9.82
C ARG A 105 -0.11 -4.51 10.39
N ALA A 106 0.73 -3.87 9.58
CA ALA A 106 1.42 -2.63 9.89
C ALA A 106 0.51 -1.39 9.88
N TRP A 107 -0.79 -1.54 9.57
CA TRP A 107 -1.70 -0.41 9.46
C TRP A 107 -1.78 0.38 10.78
N PRO A 108 -1.47 1.69 10.76
CA PRO A 108 -1.56 2.49 11.97
C PRO A 108 -3.02 2.54 12.40
N ASN A 109 -3.31 2.11 13.63
CA ASN A 109 -4.62 2.28 14.26
C ASN A 109 -4.94 3.77 14.35
N ARG A 110 -5.55 4.33 13.29
CA ARG A 110 -5.77 5.76 13.16
C ARG A 110 -6.87 6.15 14.14
N ASN A 111 -6.49 6.74 15.28
CA ASN A 111 -7.42 7.60 15.99
C ASN A 111 -7.67 8.82 15.06
N PRO A 112 -8.92 9.20 14.76
CA PRO A 112 -9.27 10.06 13.63
C PRO A 112 -8.96 11.57 13.78
N THR A 113 -7.82 11.97 14.37
CA THR A 113 -7.55 13.39 14.66
C THR A 113 -6.15 13.89 14.28
N SER A 114 -5.73 13.67 13.04
CA SER A 114 -4.69 14.51 12.44
C SER A 114 -4.86 14.57 10.92
N GLY A 115 -5.92 15.27 10.51
CA GLY A 115 -5.87 16.05 9.28
C GLY A 115 -5.57 17.50 9.68
N SER A 116 -4.47 18.02 9.18
CA SER A 116 -4.20 19.46 9.02
C SER A 116 -3.27 19.64 7.84
#